data_AF-A0A938FT83-F1
#
_entry.id   AF-A0A938FT83-F1
#
_cell.length_a   1.000
_cell.length_b   1.000
_cell.length_c   1.000
_cell.angle_alpha   90.00
_cell.angle_beta   90.00
_cell.angle_gamma   90.00
#
_symmetry.space_group_name_H-M   'P 1'
#
loop_
_entity.id
_entity.type
_entity.pdbx_description
1 polymer ?
#
loop_
_entity_poly.entity_id
_entity_poly.type
_entity_poly.pdbx_seq_one_letter_code
_entity_poly.pdbx_strand_id
1 'polypeptide(L)'
;IELKCAEHLSNEHTAQCLNYLRASDRTLCLLVNFQKPKVEWKRIVHGFPIRASGAQDASKRAGRALTTGRAHPMVHRAESE
;
A
#
# COMPACT_ATOMS: atom_id res chain seq x y z
N ILE A 1 2.87 -6.61 6.85
CA ILE A 1 3.92 -7.65 6.86
C ILE A 1 3.51 -8.67 5.81
N GLU A 2 4.43 -9.13 4.99
CA GLU A 2 4.23 -10.19 3.99
C GLU A 2 5.20 -11.33 4.30
N LEU A 3 4.70 -12.57 4.37
CA LEU A 3 5.46 -13.74 4.79
C LEU A 3 5.60 -14.73 3.64
N LYS A 4 6.81 -15.26 3.43
CA LYS A 4 7.13 -16.24 2.38
C LYS A 4 7.89 -17.44 2.96
N CYS A 5 7.65 -18.59 2.34
CA CYS A 5 8.39 -19.82 2.53
C CYS A 5 8.90 -20.24 1.15
N ALA A 6 10.01 -19.65 0.72
CA ALA A 6 10.54 -19.79 -0.63
C ALA A 6 12.07 -19.90 -0.61
N GLU A 7 12.67 -20.38 -1.70
CA GLU A 7 14.13 -20.50 -1.79
C GLU A 7 14.85 -19.14 -1.62
N HIS A 8 14.30 -18.09 -2.25
CA HIS A 8 14.78 -16.71 -2.21
C HIS A 8 13.64 -15.68 -2.40
N LEU A 9 13.83 -14.43 -1.97
CA LEU A 9 12.90 -13.34 -2.27
C LEU A 9 13.09 -12.80 -3.70
N SER A 10 12.14 -13.10 -4.58
CA SER A 10 12.12 -12.65 -5.96
C SER A 10 11.43 -11.29 -6.19
N ASN A 11 11.45 -10.82 -7.44
CA ASN A 11 10.81 -9.57 -7.86
C ASN A 11 9.28 -9.66 -7.81
N GLU A 12 8.71 -10.83 -8.04
CA GLU A 12 7.27 -11.09 -7.98
C GLU A 12 6.74 -10.83 -6.56
N HIS A 13 7.47 -11.25 -5.52
CA HIS A 13 7.13 -10.96 -4.13
C HIS A 13 7.16 -9.45 -3.83
N THR A 14 8.12 -8.74 -4.43
CA THR A 14 8.24 -7.28 -4.29
C THR A 14 7.08 -6.57 -4.99
N ALA A 15 6.73 -7.00 -6.21
CA ALA A 15 5.60 -6.49 -6.96
C ALA A 15 4.28 -6.69 -6.20
N GLN A 16 4.09 -7.87 -5.58
CA GLN A 16 2.93 -8.14 -4.73
C GLN A 16 2.85 -7.15 -3.55
N CYS A 17 3.96 -6.94 -2.83
CA CYS A 17 4.00 -5.96 -1.74
C CYS A 17 3.63 -4.55 -2.23
N LEU A 18 4.17 -4.11 -3.38
CA LEU A 18 3.84 -2.81 -3.96
C LEU A 18 2.35 -2.69 -4.34
N ASN A 19 1.75 -3.76 -4.87
CA ASN A 19 0.31 -3.79 -5.19
C ASN A 19 -0.53 -3.61 -3.92
N TYR A 20 -0.19 -4.32 -2.84
CA TYR A 20 -0.89 -4.20 -1.56
C TYR A 20 -0.70 -2.84 -0.91
N LEU A 21 0.50 -2.27 -0.96
CA LEU A 21 0.75 -0.91 -0.47
C LEU A 21 -0.12 0.12 -1.19
N ARG A 22 -0.23 0.03 -2.53
CA ARG A 22 -1.11 0.91 -3.32
C ARG A 22 -2.58 0.70 -3.01
N ALA A 23 -3.04 -0.54 -2.89
CA ALA A 23 -4.45 -0.84 -2.66
C ALA A 23 -4.93 -0.52 -1.23
N SER A 24 -4.01 -0.43 -0.26
CA SER A 24 -4.33 -0.21 1.15
C SER A 24 -3.96 1.18 1.68
N ASP A 25 -3.49 2.08 0.80
CA ASP A 25 -2.94 3.39 1.16
C ASP A 25 -1.87 3.30 2.28
N ARG A 26 -1.06 2.23 2.26
CA ARG A 26 0.05 2.03 3.18
C ARG A 26 1.37 2.34 2.48
N THR A 27 2.36 2.74 3.26
CA THR A 27 3.67 3.18 2.75
C THR A 27 4.80 2.21 3.05
N LEU A 28 4.57 1.19 3.89
CA LEU A 28 5.60 0.30 4.38
C LEU A 28 5.15 -1.16 4.37
N CYS A 29 5.94 -2.01 3.72
CA CYS A 29 5.83 -3.46 3.85
C CYS A 29 7.16 -4.03 4.36
N LEU A 30 7.06 -4.94 5.33
CA LEU A 30 8.14 -5.84 5.71
C LEU A 30 7.88 -7.18 5.02
N LEU A 31 8.69 -7.49 4.01
CA LEU A 31 8.67 -8.76 3.29
C LEU A 31 9.69 -9.70 3.93
N VAL A 32 9.23 -10.84 4.44
CA VAL A 32 10.05 -11.76 5.23
C VAL A 32 9.95 -13.16 4.64
N ASN A 33 11.10 -13.78 4.37
CA ASN A 33 11.23 -15.17 4.02
C ASN A 33 11.85 -15.96 5.18
N PHE A 34 11.13 -16.98 5.65
CA PHE A 34 11.51 -17.79 6.81
C PHE A 34 11.78 -19.26 6.45
N GLN A 35 11.95 -19.58 5.17
CA GLN A 35 12.29 -20.95 4.70
C GLN A 35 13.60 -21.47 5.30
N LYS A 36 14.58 -20.60 5.51
CA LYS A 36 15.92 -20.93 6.02
C LYS A 36 16.01 -20.53 7.50
N PRO A 37 16.85 -21.20 8.33
CA PRO A 37 17.02 -20.84 9.74
C PRO A 37 17.41 -19.39 9.97
N LYS A 38 18.16 -18.81 9.02
CA LYS A 38 18.43 -17.37 8.97
C LYS A 38 17.37 -16.69 8.10
N VAL A 39 16.62 -15.77 8.71
CA VAL A 39 15.59 -14.99 8.03
C VAL A 39 16.19 -14.07 6.96
N GLU A 40 15.65 -14.15 5.75
CA GLU A 40 15.87 -13.19 4.67
C GLU A 40 14.72 -12.18 4.68
N TRP A 41 15.00 -10.88 4.60
CA TRP A 41 13.95 -9.87 4.64
C TRP A 41 14.29 -8.64 3.80
N LYS A 42 13.23 -7.94 3.35
CA LYS A 42 13.30 -6.67 2.62
C LYS A 42 12.32 -5.67 3.23
N ARG A 43 12.76 -4.42 3.37
CA ARG A 43 11.91 -3.27 3.70
C ARG A 43 11.50 -2.57 2.40
N ILE A 44 10.21 -2.60 2.09
CA ILE A 44 9.66 -1.98 0.88
C ILE A 44 8.93 -0.71 1.30
N VAL A 45 9.36 0.43 0.76
CA VAL A 45 8.77 1.75 1.03
C VAL A 45 8.10 2.26 -0.25
N HIS A 46 6.83 2.63 -0.14
CA HIS A 46 6.05 3.26 -1.21
C HIS A 46 5.88 4.76 -0.91
N GLY A 47 6.17 5.62 -1.88
CA GLY A 47 6.04 7.08 -1.75
C GLY A 47 7.14 7.75 -0.92
N PHE A 48 8.35 7.21 -0.90
CA PHE A 48 9.48 7.86 -0.22
C PHE A 48 9.77 9.22 -0.86
N PRO A 49 9.65 10.35 -0.13
CA PRO A 49 9.96 11.64 -0.69
C PRO A 49 11.47 11.73 -0.89
N ILE A 50 11.89 11.83 -2.14
CA ILE A 50 13.27 12.25 -2.43
C ILE A 50 13.33 13.71 -2.00
N ARG A 51 14.00 13.98 -0.87
CA ARG A 51 14.34 15.34 -0.51
C ARG A 51 15.28 15.85 -1.59
N ALA A 52 14.77 16.66 -2.50
CA ALA A 52 15.63 17.48 -3.33
C ALA A 52 16.49 18.31 -2.38
N SER A 53 17.80 18.07 -2.39
CA SER A 53 18.75 18.88 -1.65
C SER A 53 18.73 20.29 -2.23
N GLY A 54 17.88 21.17 -1.66
CA GLY A 54 17.85 22.60 -2.00
C GLY A 54 16.51 23.16 -2.53
N ALA A 55 15.38 22.87 -1.89
CA ALA A 55 14.18 23.71 -2.06
C ALA A 55 13.38 23.79 -0.76
N GLN A 56 13.56 24.89 -0.03
CA GLN A 56 12.51 25.42 0.83
C GLN A 56 11.42 25.95 -0.11
N ASP A 57 10.32 25.23 -0.29
CA ASP A 57 9.03 25.71 -0.85
C ASP A 57 8.16 24.47 -1.17
N ALA A 58 6.86 24.37 -0.88
CA ALA A 58 5.91 25.32 -0.36
C ALA A 58 4.87 24.54 0.45
N SER A 59 4.56 25.03 1.64
CA SER A 59 3.31 24.73 2.32
C SER A 59 2.16 25.24 1.44
N LYS A 60 1.56 24.36 0.62
CA LYS A 60 0.27 24.58 -0.05
C LYS A 60 -0.31 23.25 -0.53
N ARG A 61 -0.68 22.36 0.40
CA ARG A 61 -1.81 21.45 0.16
C ARG A 61 -3.07 22.15 0.62
N ALA A 62 -3.46 23.14 -0.18
CA ALA A 62 -4.79 23.74 -0.12
C ALA A 62 -5.84 22.69 -0.48
N GLY A 63 -7.00 22.78 0.15
CA GLY A 63 -8.23 22.27 -0.43
C GLY A 63 -8.51 20.79 -0.16
N ARG A 64 -8.89 20.50 1.07
CA ARG A 64 -9.88 19.46 1.36
C ARG A 64 -11.16 19.82 0.59
N ALA A 65 -11.31 19.26 -0.62
CA ALA A 65 -12.54 19.38 -1.39
C ALA A 65 -13.59 18.46 -0.77
N LEU A 66 -14.42 19.08 0.07
CA LEU A 66 -15.70 18.56 0.51
C LEU A 66 -16.66 18.65 -0.69
N THR A 67 -16.83 17.57 -1.46
CA THR A 67 -18.01 17.47 -2.34
C THR A 67 -19.10 16.74 -1.57
N THR A 68 -20.03 17.56 -1.10
CA THR A 68 -21.36 17.21 -0.60
C THR A 68 -22.10 16.29 -1.56
N GLY A 69 -22.71 15.23 -1.02
CA GLY A 69 -23.64 14.38 -1.74
C GLY A 69 -24.26 13.34 -0.82
N ARG A 70 -25.09 13.76 0.14
CA ARG A 70 -25.92 12.86 0.95
C ARG A 70 -27.37 13.00 0.50
N ALA A 71 -27.95 11.93 -0.03
CA ALA A 71 -29.26 11.39 0.36
C ALA A 71 -29.51 10.00 -0.28
N HIS A 72 -29.67 9.00 0.58
CA HIS A 72 -30.28 7.66 0.40
C HIS A 72 -31.78 7.75 0.00
N PRO A 73 -32.61 6.67 -0.23
CA PRO A 73 -32.45 5.23 0.08
C PRO A 73 -32.99 4.20 -0.97
N MET A 74 -32.65 2.92 -0.71
CA MET A 74 -33.42 1.67 -0.90
C MET A 74 -34.29 1.41 -2.16
N VAL A 75 -33.95 0.33 -2.88
CA VAL A 75 -34.94 -0.65 -3.38
C VAL A 75 -34.50 -2.07 -3.03
N HIS A 76 -35.48 -2.81 -2.50
CA HIS A 76 -35.44 -4.21 -2.07
C HIS A 76 -35.53 -5.20 -3.24
N ARG A 77 -35.18 -6.47 -2.93
CA ARG A 77 -35.67 -7.74 -3.52
C ARG A 77 -35.05 -8.14 -4.86
N ALA A 78 -34.81 -9.42 -5.19
CA ALA A 78 -35.10 -10.73 -4.58
C ALA A 78 -34.14 -11.79 -5.20
N GLU A 79 -33.91 -12.91 -4.49
CA GLU A 79 -33.86 -14.35 -4.91
C GLU A 79 -33.37 -14.66 -6.34
N SER A 80 -32.44 -15.58 -6.63
CA SER A 80 -32.34 -17.05 -6.43
C SER A 80 -31.26 -17.49 -7.46
N GLU A 81 -30.25 -18.32 -7.24
CA GLU A 81 -30.12 -19.73 -6.84
C GLU A 81 -28.66 -19.97 -6.43
#